data_AF-A0A9L0T4C4-F1
#
_entry.id   AF-A0A9L0T4C4-F1
#
_cell.length_a   1.000
_cell.length_b   1.000
_cell.length_c   1.000
_cell.angle_alpha   90.00
_cell.angle_beta   90.00
_cell.angle_gamma   90.00
#
_symmetry.space_group_name_H-M   'P 1'
#
loop_
_entity.id
_entity.type
_entity.pdbx_description
1 polymer ?
#
loop_
_entity_poly.entity_id
_entity_poly.type
_entity_poly.pdbx_seq_one_letter_code
_entity_poly.pdbx_strand_id
1 'polypeptide(L)'
;WFSCLPEPGVNLERHRDSLGFPGGIEAALVLLRISKVKYQVGQLYSVAEASKNETGGGEGVEVLVNEPYEKDGERGQYTHKIYHLQSKVPTFVRMLAPEGALNIHEKAWNAYPYCRTE
;
A
#
# COMPACT_ATOMS: atom_id res chain seq x y z
N TRP A 1 -3.43 5.39 -1.41
CA TRP A 1 -3.01 5.92 -2.72
C TRP A 1 -1.59 6.40 -2.64
N PHE A 2 -0.71 5.81 -3.44
CA PHE A 2 0.70 6.19 -3.49
C PHE A 2 1.04 6.58 -4.92
N SER A 3 1.54 7.78 -5.14
CA SER A 3 2.04 8.22 -6.45
C SER A 3 3.48 8.72 -6.30
N CYS A 4 4.39 8.18 -7.11
CA CYS A 4 5.66 8.86 -7.34
C CYS A 4 5.37 10.10 -8.19
N LEU A 5 5.28 11.25 -7.53
CA LEU A 5 5.06 12.52 -8.21
C LEU A 5 6.18 12.82 -9.22
N PRO A 6 5.86 13.46 -10.36
CA PRO A 6 6.85 14.04 -11.25
C PRO A 6 7.68 15.13 -10.56
N GLU A 7 8.75 15.54 -11.24
CA GLU A 7 9.80 16.47 -10.79
C GLU A 7 9.30 17.78 -10.15
N PRO A 8 10.16 18.49 -9.38
CA PRO A 8 9.81 19.75 -8.72
C PRO A 8 9.09 20.73 -9.67
N GLY A 9 7.84 21.06 -9.35
CA GLY A 9 6.98 21.94 -10.16
C GLY A 9 5.50 21.53 -10.22
N VAL A 10 5.14 20.34 -9.74
CA VAL A 10 3.73 19.90 -9.70
C VAL A 10 2.98 20.60 -8.56
N ASN A 11 1.91 21.32 -8.92
CA ASN A 11 0.99 21.93 -7.96
C ASN A 11 0.23 20.82 -7.20
N LEU A 12 0.56 20.64 -5.93
CA LEU A 12 0.06 19.57 -5.06
C LEU A 12 -1.46 19.63 -4.85
N GLU A 13 -2.05 20.82 -4.84
CA GLU A 13 -3.50 21.00 -4.68
C GLU A 13 -4.24 20.53 -5.93
N ARG A 14 -3.71 20.85 -7.12
CA ARG A 14 -4.28 20.39 -8.39
C ARG A 14 -4.16 18.87 -8.55
N HIS A 15 -3.11 18.26 -8.03
CA HIS A 15 -2.98 16.80 -8.05
C HIS A 15 -3.96 16.12 -7.07
N ARG A 16 -4.14 16.69 -5.87
CA ARG A 16 -5.17 16.26 -4.89
C ARG A 16 -6.56 16.24 -5.52
N ASP A 17 -6.93 17.31 -6.21
CA ASP A 17 -8.27 17.45 -6.81
C ASP A 17 -8.46 16.52 -8.02
N SER A 18 -7.40 16.26 -8.80
CA SER A 18 -7.44 15.33 -9.94
C SER A 18 -7.68 13.86 -9.55
N LEU A 19 -7.41 13.51 -8.30
CA LEU A 19 -7.57 12.16 -7.78
C LEU A 19 -8.96 11.91 -7.14
N GLY A 20 -9.84 12.93 -7.12
CA GLY A 20 -11.28 12.75 -6.81
C GLY A 20 -11.60 12.36 -5.36
N PHE A 21 -10.83 12.87 -4.40
CA PHE A 21 -10.87 12.42 -3.00
C PHE A 21 -11.84 13.22 -2.10
N PRO A 22 -12.87 12.59 -1.49
CA PRO A 22 -13.73 13.22 -0.50
C PRO A 22 -13.02 13.39 0.86
N GLY A 23 -13.52 14.32 1.70
CA GLY A 23 -12.87 14.76 2.94
C GLY A 23 -12.59 13.66 3.97
N GLY A 24 -11.44 13.77 4.65
CA GLY A 24 -10.89 12.76 5.57
C GLY A 24 -9.51 12.22 5.16
N ILE A 25 -8.92 12.74 4.08
CA ILE A 25 -7.66 12.24 3.51
C ILE A 25 -6.49 13.13 3.95
N GLU A 26 -5.53 12.52 4.64
CA GLU A 26 -4.21 13.08 4.91
C GLU A 26 -3.25 12.74 3.76
N ALA A 27 -2.51 13.74 3.27
CA ALA A 27 -1.48 13.54 2.25
C ALA A 27 -0.09 13.70 2.89
N ALA A 28 0.75 12.68 2.75
CA ALA A 28 2.14 12.71 3.20
C ALA A 28 3.09 12.85 2.00
N LEU A 29 3.92 13.90 2.01
CA LEU A 29 5.00 14.07 1.03
C LEU A 29 6.31 13.51 1.61
N VAL A 30 6.88 12.50 0.96
CA VAL A 30 8.16 11.90 1.35
C VAL A 30 9.21 12.23 0.30
N LEU A 31 10.19 13.07 0.67
CA LEU A 31 11.32 13.43 -0.19
C LEU A 31 12.47 12.42 -0.01
N LEU A 32 12.82 11.71 -1.08
CA LEU A 32 13.90 10.72 -1.07
C LEU A 32 15.03 11.12 -2.01
N ARG A 33 16.28 10.99 -1.56
CA ARG A 33 17.47 11.33 -2.34
C ARG A 33 17.99 10.16 -3.19
N ILE A 34 17.08 9.52 -3.94
CA ILE A 34 17.37 8.39 -4.83
C ILE A 34 16.71 8.59 -6.19
N SER A 35 17.21 7.91 -7.22
CA SER A 35 16.59 7.96 -8.55
C SER A 35 15.27 7.20 -8.60
N LYS A 36 14.40 7.57 -9.54
CA LYS A 36 13.10 6.91 -9.80
C LYS A 36 13.23 5.38 -9.97
N VAL A 37 14.22 4.94 -10.74
CA VAL A 37 14.51 3.50 -10.96
C VAL A 37 14.92 2.80 -9.65
N LYS A 38 15.77 3.43 -8.85
CA LYS A 38 16.18 2.87 -7.54
C LYS A 38 15.01 2.81 -6.56
N TYR A 39 14.12 3.81 -6.60
CA TYR A 39 12.91 3.80 -5.79
C TYR A 39 12.00 2.63 -6.15
N GLN A 40 11.74 2.40 -7.45
CA GLN A 40 10.88 1.31 -7.90
C GLN A 40 11.36 -0.06 -7.38
N VAL A 41 12.67 -0.34 -7.50
CA VAL A 41 13.26 -1.59 -7.00
C VAL A 41 13.27 -1.62 -5.46
N GLY A 42 13.68 -0.53 -4.84
CA GLY A 42 13.80 -0.43 -3.37
C GLY A 42 12.45 -0.57 -2.66
N GLN A 43 11.39 0.03 -3.19
CA GLN A 43 10.04 -0.06 -2.65
C GLN A 43 9.58 -1.53 -2.61
N LEU A 44 9.72 -2.26 -3.73
CA LEU A 44 9.31 -3.66 -3.80
C LEU A 44 10.11 -4.54 -2.83
N TYR A 45 11.43 -4.31 -2.74
CA TYR A 45 12.29 -5.00 -1.78
C TYR A 45 11.88 -4.72 -0.33
N SER A 46 11.71 -3.45 0.04
CA SER A 46 11.32 -3.06 1.40
C SER A 46 9.95 -3.60 1.78
N VAL A 47 8.98 -3.62 0.85
CA VAL A 47 7.67 -4.22 1.10
C VAL A 47 7.78 -5.72 1.36
N ALA A 48 8.60 -6.44 0.59
CA ALA A 48 8.81 -7.88 0.78
C ALA A 48 9.52 -8.17 2.11
N GLU A 49 10.57 -7.41 2.44
CA GLU A 49 11.33 -7.55 3.67
C GLU A 49 10.48 -7.23 4.91
N ALA A 50 9.74 -6.11 4.89
CA ALA A 50 8.83 -5.74 5.97
C ALA A 50 7.72 -6.78 6.14
N SER A 51 7.12 -7.27 5.04
CA SER A 51 6.11 -8.33 5.11
C SER A 51 6.67 -9.60 5.77
N LYS A 52 7.92 -9.97 5.46
CA LYS A 52 8.59 -11.11 6.06
C LYS A 52 8.86 -10.90 7.56
N ASN A 53 9.33 -9.71 7.95
CA ASN A 53 9.62 -9.40 9.35
C ASN A 53 8.34 -9.36 10.21
N GLU A 54 7.22 -8.95 9.61
CA GLU A 54 5.93 -8.94 10.28
C GLU A 54 5.22 -10.29 10.27
N THR A 55 5.79 -11.33 9.64
CA THR A 55 5.19 -12.66 9.58
C THR A 55 5.88 -13.62 10.54
N GLY A 56 5.13 -14.15 11.51
CA GLY A 56 5.65 -15.09 12.51
C GLY A 56 4.57 -15.58 13.47
N GLY A 57 4.70 -16.82 13.96
CA GLY A 57 3.83 -17.34 15.03
C GLY A 57 2.36 -17.62 14.65
N GLY A 58 2.03 -17.67 13.35
CA GLY A 58 0.64 -17.83 12.87
C GLY A 58 -0.08 -16.50 12.60
N GLU A 59 0.61 -15.37 12.76
CA GLU A 59 0.13 -14.03 12.47
C GLU A 59 1.06 -13.33 11.46
N GLY A 60 0.56 -12.29 10.78
CA GLY A 60 1.33 -11.56 9.76
C GLY A 60 0.64 -11.44 8.42
N VAL A 61 1.43 -11.50 7.34
CA VAL A 61 0.98 -11.18 5.98
C VAL A 61 0.86 -12.45 5.15
N GLU A 62 -0.36 -12.78 4.75
CA GLU A 62 -0.64 -13.83 3.77
C GLU A 62 -0.80 -13.21 2.38
N VAL A 63 -0.12 -13.75 1.37
CA VAL A 63 -0.26 -13.32 -0.03
C VAL A 63 -1.16 -14.32 -0.75
N LEU A 64 -2.38 -13.89 -1.09
CA LEU A 64 -3.35 -14.73 -1.80
C LEU A 64 -3.15 -14.70 -3.31
N VAL A 65 -2.95 -13.50 -3.86
CA VAL A 65 -2.79 -13.28 -5.30
C VAL A 65 -1.59 -12.37 -5.52
N ASN A 66 -0.77 -12.71 -6.51
CA ASN A 66 0.31 -11.87 -7.00
C ASN A 66 0.50 -12.13 -8.49
N GLU A 67 -0.22 -11.37 -9.32
CA GLU A 67 -0.24 -11.58 -10.77
C GLU A 67 -0.12 -10.27 -11.54
N PRO A 68 0.50 -10.30 -12.73
CA PRO A 68 0.46 -9.15 -13.62
C PRO A 68 -0.98 -8.89 -14.07
N TYR A 69 -1.39 -7.63 -14.13
CA TYR A 69 -2.70 -7.23 -14.65
C TYR A 69 -2.56 -6.21 -15.77
N GLU A 70 -3.53 -6.22 -16.66
CA GLU A 70 -3.70 -5.23 -17.72
C GLU A 70 -5.17 -4.82 -17.76
N LYS A 71 -5.44 -3.55 -17.50
CA LYS A 71 -6.80 -3.01 -17.45
C LYS A 71 -6.81 -1.60 -18.00
N ASP A 72 -7.71 -1.31 -18.94
CA ASP A 72 -7.94 0.03 -19.51
C ASP A 72 -6.65 0.71 -20.04
N GLY A 73 -5.68 -0.08 -20.53
CA GLY A 73 -4.38 0.40 -21.01
C GLY A 73 -3.32 0.59 -19.92
N GLU A 74 -3.66 0.41 -18.65
CA GLU A 74 -2.73 0.36 -17.52
C GLU A 74 -2.21 -1.06 -17.34
N ARG A 75 -0.89 -1.22 -17.25
CA ARG A 75 -0.22 -2.49 -17.02
C ARG A 75 0.53 -2.42 -15.70
N GLY A 76 0.40 -3.44 -14.87
CA GLY A 76 1.02 -3.44 -13.56
C GLY A 76 0.99 -4.78 -12.86
N GLN A 77 1.24 -4.74 -11.56
CA GLN A 77 1.15 -5.89 -10.66
C GLN A 77 -0.07 -5.76 -9.76
N TYR A 78 -0.91 -6.78 -9.73
CA TYR A 78 -2.03 -6.90 -8.81
C TYR A 78 -1.62 -7.82 -7.67
N THR A 79 -1.85 -7.38 -6.43
CA THR A 79 -1.63 -8.21 -5.25
C THR A 79 -2.84 -8.17 -4.34
N HIS A 80 -3.24 -9.32 -3.82
CA HIS A 80 -4.22 -9.42 -2.75
C HIS A 80 -3.57 -10.08 -1.54
N LYS A 81 -3.55 -9.38 -0.41
CA LYS A 81 -2.95 -9.81 0.84
C LYS A 81 -3.96 -9.79 1.98
N ILE A 82 -3.77 -10.67 2.95
CA ILE A 82 -4.48 -10.64 4.23
C ILE A 82 -3.47 -10.35 5.33
N TYR A 83 -3.77 -9.34 6.15
CA TYR A 83 -3.03 -9.02 7.36
C TYR A 83 -3.78 -9.58 8.57
N HIS A 84 -3.17 -10.53 9.28
CA HIS A 84 -3.66 -11.08 10.52
C HIS A 84 -3.09 -10.29 11.70
N LEU A 85 -3.91 -9.42 12.31
CA LEU A 85 -3.46 -8.45 13.31
C LEU A 85 -3.85 -8.79 14.76
N GLN A 86 -4.28 -10.01 15.05
CA GLN A 86 -4.88 -10.41 16.32
C GLN A 86 -4.04 -10.05 17.56
N SER A 87 -2.72 -10.22 17.53
CA SER A 87 -1.81 -9.79 18.61
C SER A 87 -1.14 -8.43 18.36
N LYS A 88 -1.25 -7.86 17.16
CA LYS A 88 -0.54 -6.65 16.74
C LYS A 88 -1.32 -5.35 16.95
N VAL A 89 -2.61 -5.45 17.27
CA VAL A 89 -3.42 -4.28 17.65
C VAL A 89 -3.43 -4.04 19.16
N PRO A 90 -3.61 -2.79 19.61
CA PRO A 90 -3.79 -2.49 21.03
C PRO A 90 -4.91 -3.30 21.67
N THR A 91 -4.75 -3.67 22.95
CA THR A 91 -5.68 -4.53 23.69
C THR A 91 -7.14 -4.04 23.66
N PHE A 92 -7.37 -2.73 23.68
CA PHE A 92 -8.73 -2.18 23.62
C PHE A 92 -9.40 -2.44 22.27
N VAL A 93 -8.66 -2.41 21.16
CA VAL A 93 -9.17 -2.72 19.81
C VAL A 93 -9.55 -4.20 19.75
N ARG A 94 -8.69 -5.07 20.29
CA ARG A 94 -8.92 -6.51 20.34
C ARG A 94 -10.15 -6.89 21.17
N MET A 95 -10.42 -6.18 22.28
CA MET A 95 -11.60 -6.45 23.11
C MET A 95 -12.92 -6.00 22.47
N LEU A 96 -12.86 -5.02 21.58
CA LEU A 96 -14.04 -4.49 20.89
C LEU A 96 -14.31 -5.21 19.56
N ALA A 97 -13.27 -5.74 18.92
CA ALA A 97 -13.37 -6.44 17.65
C ALA A 97 -13.84 -7.90 17.86
N PRO A 98 -14.90 -8.35 17.17
CA PRO A 98 -15.32 -9.76 17.23
C PRO A 98 -14.26 -10.69 16.64
N GLU A 99 -14.30 -11.97 17.01
CA GLU A 99 -13.34 -12.98 16.53
C GLU A 99 -13.29 -12.99 14.99
N GLY A 100 -12.09 -12.83 14.43
CA GLY A 100 -11.87 -12.77 12.98
C GLY A 100 -11.95 -11.38 12.34
N ALA A 101 -12.45 -10.35 13.03
CA ALA A 101 -12.53 -8.98 12.50
C ALA A 101 -11.17 -8.26 12.37
N LEU A 102 -10.09 -8.90 12.82
CA LEU A 102 -8.72 -8.38 12.73
C LEU A 102 -7.95 -8.91 11.51
N ASN A 103 -8.65 -9.54 10.57
CA ASN A 103 -8.12 -9.89 9.26
C ASN A 103 -8.42 -8.76 8.28
N ILE A 104 -7.39 -7.98 7.91
CA ILE A 104 -7.53 -6.89 6.94
C ILE A 104 -7.14 -7.41 5.56
N HIS A 105 -8.04 -7.24 4.60
CA HIS A 105 -7.74 -7.53 3.19
C HIS A 105 -7.19 -6.28 2.53
N GLU A 106 -5.95 -6.34 2.06
CA GLU A 106 -5.35 -5.30 1.23
C GLU A 106 -5.32 -5.80 -0.21
N LYS A 107 -5.90 -5.03 -1.13
CA LYS A 107 -5.70 -5.24 -2.56
C LYS A 107 -4.96 -4.06 -3.14
N ALA A 108 -3.89 -4.34 -3.88
CA ALA A 108 -3.03 -3.33 -4.46
C ALA A 108 -2.92 -3.49 -5.97
N TRP A 109 -3.01 -2.37 -6.68
CA TRP A 109 -2.76 -2.24 -8.12
C TRP A 109 -1.57 -1.32 -8.30
N ASN A 110 -0.40 -1.92 -8.52
CA ASN A 110 0.85 -1.21 -8.73
C ASN A 110 1.12 -1.06 -10.23
N ALA A 111 0.78 0.10 -10.79
CA ALA A 111 1.15 0.51 -12.14
C ALA A 111 2.11 1.69 -12.05
N TYR A 112 3.38 1.40 -11.74
CA TYR A 112 4.42 2.42 -11.55
C TYR A 112 4.35 3.50 -12.64
N PRO A 113 4.30 4.81 -12.29
CA PRO A 113 4.58 5.41 -10.98
C PRO A 113 3.40 5.49 -10.01
N TYR A 114 2.23 4.96 -10.37
CA TYR A 114 1.01 5.03 -9.57
C TYR A 114 0.69 3.69 -8.90
N CYS A 115 0.27 3.73 -7.64
CA CYS A 115 -0.17 2.56 -6.91
C CYS A 115 -1.46 2.89 -6.13
N ARG A 116 -2.48 2.08 -6.34
CA ARG A 116 -3.75 2.15 -5.61
C ARG A 116 -3.83 0.95 -4.67
N THR A 117 -4.27 1.20 -3.44
CA THR A 117 -4.54 0.17 -2.44
C THR A 117 -5.94 0.39 -1.88
N GLU A 118 -6.70 -0.69 -1.69
CA GLU A 118 -7.98 -0.74 -1.00
C GLU A 118 -7.96 -1.76 0.14
#